data_AF-A0A4D4MT69-F1
#
_entry.id   AF-A0A4D4MT69-F1
#
_cell.length_a   1.000
_cell.length_b   1.000
_cell.length_c   1.000
_cell.angle_alpha   90.00
_cell.angle_beta   90.00
_cell.angle_gamma   90.00
#
_symmetry.space_group_name_H-M   'P 1'
#
loop_
_entity.id
_entity.type
_entity.pdbx_description
1 polymer ?
#
loop_
_entity_poly.entity_id
_entity_poly.type
_entity_poly.pdbx_seq_one_letter_code
_entity_poly.pdbx_strand_id
1 'polypeptide(L)'
;MSRTVPPPHHAELREAFARMADDVMPSPVPLAEIEREGRARRRRRRTTALVTGCLLVLAPLAYVSWRLTPTAPDGATAPSASVSGKAVRVVAAGERVQPLPGAELWLAKDGEHWSTPAGSGVSLPEESRGAGGPAVTLRLEEVHDRFLLSGTYRGTGQAARAEVETPSGTTAGTLLTLAGSPGWSVWYAIAPEPKSAGKRLFATVRVTMYDARGAVLARSGDGS
;
A
#
# COMPACT_ATOMS: atom_id res chain seq x y z
N MET A 1 30.49 9.22 -47.71
CA MET A 1 29.21 9.41 -47.00
C MET A 1 28.11 8.72 -47.81
N SER A 2 27.79 7.47 -47.49
CA SER A 2 26.78 6.69 -48.21
C SER A 2 25.42 6.87 -47.52
N ARG A 3 24.45 7.47 -48.23
CA ARG A 3 23.06 7.56 -47.78
C ARG A 3 22.41 6.19 -47.94
N THR A 4 22.05 5.56 -46.84
CA THR A 4 21.23 4.35 -46.81
C THR A 4 19.82 4.71 -47.26
N VAL A 5 19.44 4.31 -48.46
CA VAL A 5 18.05 4.38 -48.95
C VAL A 5 17.28 3.23 -48.26
N PRO A 6 16.21 3.51 -47.50
CA PRO A 6 15.43 2.46 -46.86
C PRO A 6 14.70 1.61 -47.91
N PRO A 7 14.55 0.29 -47.67
CA PRO A 7 13.94 -0.63 -48.63
C PRO A 7 12.46 -0.27 -48.89
N PRO A 8 11.95 -0.49 -50.12
CA PRO A 8 10.66 0.03 -50.60
C PRO A 8 9.45 -0.38 -49.73
N HIS A 9 9.53 -1.54 -49.09
CA HIS A 9 8.45 -2.07 -48.24
C HIS A 9 8.13 -1.20 -47.01
N HIS A 10 9.06 -0.40 -46.51
CA HIS A 10 8.83 0.41 -45.31
C HIS A 10 7.99 1.67 -45.59
N ALA A 11 8.09 2.20 -46.81
CA ALA A 11 7.30 3.36 -47.23
C ALA A 11 5.86 2.95 -47.53
N GLU A 12 5.67 1.82 -48.19
CA GLU A 12 4.34 1.24 -48.49
C GLU A 12 3.57 0.88 -47.21
N LEU A 13 4.24 0.29 -46.21
CA LEU A 13 3.63 0.00 -44.91
C LEU A 13 3.20 1.28 -44.18
N ARG A 14 4.01 2.35 -44.23
CA ARG A 14 3.67 3.64 -43.60
C ARG A 14 2.47 4.30 -44.28
N GLU A 15 2.37 4.25 -45.60
CA GLU A 15 1.20 4.74 -46.31
C GLU A 15 -0.05 3.92 -45.99
N ALA A 16 0.06 2.59 -45.90
CA ALA A 16 -1.06 1.74 -45.53
C ALA A 16 -1.57 2.03 -44.10
N PHE A 17 -0.67 2.22 -43.13
CA PHE A 17 -1.04 2.60 -41.77
C PHE A 17 -1.60 4.03 -41.68
N ALA A 18 -1.05 4.99 -42.42
CA ALA A 18 -1.57 6.35 -42.46
C ALA A 18 -2.99 6.40 -43.04
N ARG A 19 -3.24 5.63 -44.11
CA ARG A 19 -4.55 5.52 -44.75
C ARG A 19 -5.58 4.84 -43.83
N MET A 20 -5.18 3.86 -43.03
CA MET A 20 -6.05 3.26 -42.00
C MET A 20 -6.31 4.18 -40.80
N ALA A 21 -5.38 5.07 -40.46
CA ALA A 21 -5.53 5.99 -39.33
C ALA A 21 -6.54 7.11 -39.63
N ASP A 22 -6.64 7.56 -40.88
CA ASP A 22 -7.61 8.58 -41.30
C ASP A 22 -9.08 8.10 -41.17
N ASP A 23 -9.33 6.79 -41.23
CA ASP A 23 -10.67 6.22 -41.08
C ASP A 23 -11.10 6.05 -39.60
N VAL A 24 -10.20 6.28 -38.64
CA VAL A 24 -10.51 6.18 -37.21
C VAL A 24 -10.92 7.55 -36.67
N MET A 25 -12.23 7.83 -36.72
CA MET A 25 -12.80 8.96 -35.99
C MET A 25 -12.64 8.73 -34.47
N PRO A 26 -11.90 9.59 -33.74
CA PRO A 26 -11.87 9.49 -32.28
C PRO A 26 -13.26 9.77 -31.73
N SER A 27 -13.78 8.80 -30.97
CA SER A 27 -15.06 8.93 -30.25
C SER A 27 -15.02 10.14 -29.31
N PRO A 28 -16.04 11.01 -29.31
CA PRO A 28 -16.06 12.21 -28.47
C PRO A 28 -16.03 11.83 -27.00
N VAL A 29 -15.05 12.38 -26.26
CA VAL A 29 -14.85 12.12 -24.84
C VAL A 29 -16.08 12.61 -24.04
N PRO A 30 -16.76 11.76 -23.26
CA PRO A 30 -18.00 12.10 -22.56
C PRO A 30 -17.73 12.88 -21.25
N LEU A 31 -17.15 14.08 -21.37
CA LEU A 31 -16.84 14.94 -20.23
C LEU A 31 -18.08 15.37 -19.45
N ALA A 32 -19.22 15.52 -20.15
CA ALA A 32 -20.49 15.94 -19.55
C ALA A 32 -21.07 14.91 -18.56
N GLU A 33 -20.78 13.62 -18.78
CA GLU A 33 -21.26 12.54 -17.92
C GLU A 33 -20.44 12.45 -16.63
N ILE A 34 -19.11 12.56 -16.76
CA ILE A 34 -18.16 12.62 -15.64
C ILE A 34 -18.45 13.82 -14.73
N GLU A 35 -18.75 14.99 -15.31
CA GLU A 35 -19.02 16.20 -14.53
C GLU A 35 -20.36 16.11 -13.77
N ARG A 36 -21.39 15.49 -14.36
CA ARG A 36 -22.71 15.29 -13.76
C ARG A 36 -22.63 14.34 -12.56
N GLU A 37 -21.83 13.29 -12.68
CA GLU A 37 -21.62 12.30 -11.61
C GLU A 37 -20.84 12.89 -10.43
N GLY A 38 -19.85 13.75 -10.69
CA GLY A 38 -19.09 14.45 -9.66
C GLY A 38 -19.95 15.40 -8.79
N ARG A 39 -20.89 16.13 -9.40
CA ARG A 39 -21.76 17.10 -8.68
C ARG A 39 -22.75 16.43 -7.73
N ALA A 40 -23.27 15.24 -8.07
CA ALA A 40 -24.19 14.50 -7.20
C ALA A 40 -23.50 13.99 -5.93
N ARG A 41 -22.25 13.53 -6.04
CA ARG A 41 -21.44 13.02 -4.93
C ARG A 41 -21.07 14.12 -3.93
N ARG A 42 -20.84 15.36 -4.41
CA ARG A 42 -20.53 16.52 -3.56
C ARG A 42 -21.73 16.97 -2.70
N ARG A 43 -22.96 16.84 -3.21
CA ARG A 43 -24.19 17.20 -2.45
C ARG A 43 -24.48 16.23 -1.31
N ARG A 44 -24.28 14.92 -1.52
CA ARG A 44 -24.51 13.88 -0.49
C ARG A 44 -23.58 13.99 0.74
N ARG A 45 -22.42 14.64 0.60
CA ARG A 45 -21.48 14.87 1.72
C ARG A 45 -21.91 16.00 2.67
N ARG A 46 -22.82 16.89 2.26
CA ARG A 46 -23.22 18.04 3.09
C ARG A 46 -24.32 17.71 4.10
N THR A 47 -25.13 16.69 3.83
CA THR A 47 -26.24 16.28 4.70
C THR A 47 -25.79 15.38 5.86
N THR A 48 -24.69 14.65 5.71
CA THR A 48 -24.13 13.78 6.76
C THR A 48 -23.30 14.52 7.81
N ALA A 49 -22.81 15.73 7.49
CA ALA A 49 -21.94 16.50 8.38
C ALA A 49 -22.67 17.13 9.59
N LEU A 50 -24.00 17.28 9.55
CA LEU A 50 -24.76 17.94 10.61
C LEU A 50 -25.16 17.02 11.78
N VAL A 51 -25.26 15.70 11.55
CA VAL A 51 -25.72 14.76 12.59
C VAL A 51 -24.59 14.30 13.52
N THR A 52 -23.35 14.28 13.03
CA THR A 52 -22.19 13.80 13.82
C THR A 52 -21.66 14.83 14.82
N GLY A 53 -21.99 16.12 14.66
CA GLY A 53 -21.52 17.19 15.55
C GLY A 53 -22.13 17.15 16.95
N CYS A 54 -23.38 16.71 17.10
CA CYS A 54 -24.07 16.72 18.39
C CYS A 54 -23.62 15.61 19.36
N LEU A 55 -23.16 14.46 18.83
CA LEU A 55 -22.64 13.35 19.66
C LEU A 55 -21.21 13.58 20.17
N LEU A 56 -20.45 14.46 19.51
CA LEU A 56 -19.05 14.75 19.88
C LEU A 56 -18.91 15.67 21.10
N VAL A 57 -19.97 16.37 21.52
CA VAL A 57 -19.89 17.35 22.63
C VAL A 57 -20.24 16.75 23.99
N LEU A 58 -21.06 15.68 24.06
CA LEU A 58 -21.55 15.15 25.34
C LEU A 58 -20.71 13.99 25.91
N ALA A 59 -19.98 13.25 25.08
CA ALA A 59 -19.11 12.15 25.50
C ALA A 59 -17.85 12.55 26.30
N PRO A 60 -17.17 13.69 26.04
CA PRO A 60 -15.91 14.02 26.73
C PRO A 60 -16.09 14.41 28.20
N LEU A 61 -17.22 15.02 28.57
CA LEU A 61 -17.43 15.54 29.93
C LEU A 61 -17.59 14.43 30.98
N ALA A 62 -18.18 13.29 30.62
CA ALA A 62 -18.34 12.14 31.53
C ALA A 62 -17.03 11.36 31.75
N TYR A 63 -16.09 11.43 30.81
CA TYR A 63 -14.80 10.75 30.90
C TYR A 63 -13.79 11.54 31.75
N VAL A 64 -13.81 12.87 31.66
CA VAL A 64 -12.87 13.74 32.39
C VAL A 64 -13.14 13.73 33.90
N SER A 65 -14.41 13.63 34.33
CA SER A 65 -14.75 13.57 35.77
C SER A 65 -14.26 12.29 36.47
N TRP A 66 -14.02 11.19 35.74
CA TRP A 66 -13.57 9.92 36.31
C TRP A 66 -12.04 9.84 36.51
N ARG A 67 -11.26 10.67 35.80
CA ARG A 67 -9.79 10.57 35.77
C ARG A 67 -9.06 11.59 36.65
N LEU A 68 -9.78 12.50 37.31
CA LEU A 68 -9.19 13.53 38.18
C LEU A 68 -9.06 13.03 39.62
N THR A 69 -8.13 12.10 39.85
CA THR A 69 -7.34 12.07 41.08
C THR A 69 -5.84 11.99 40.72
N PRO A 70 -4.96 12.76 41.37
CA PRO A 70 -3.84 13.39 40.68
C PRO A 70 -2.48 12.86 41.12
N THR A 71 -1.48 12.89 40.23
CA THR A 71 -0.06 13.16 40.55
C THR A 71 0.67 13.61 39.28
N ALA A 72 1.36 14.76 39.39
CA ALA A 72 2.15 15.48 38.38
C ALA A 72 3.67 15.19 38.56
N PRO A 73 4.61 15.82 37.82
CA PRO A 73 4.71 16.08 36.37
C PRO A 73 6.08 15.66 35.77
N ASP A 74 6.28 16.05 34.50
CA ASP A 74 7.52 16.32 33.76
C ASP A 74 8.25 15.23 32.98
N GLY A 75 8.55 15.61 31.72
CA GLY A 75 9.43 14.88 30.82
C GLY A 75 8.92 14.80 29.39
N ALA A 76 8.82 15.93 28.70
CA ALA A 76 8.65 15.95 27.26
C ALA A 76 9.88 15.30 26.58
N THR A 77 9.70 14.13 25.96
CA THR A 77 10.63 13.57 24.98
C THR A 77 9.82 12.80 23.95
N ALA A 78 9.88 13.25 22.70
CA ALA A 78 9.27 12.59 21.55
C ALA A 78 9.89 11.20 21.35
N PRO A 79 9.11 10.14 21.07
CA PRO A 79 9.70 8.88 20.64
C PRO A 79 9.70 8.79 19.11
N SER A 80 10.84 9.09 18.50
CA SER A 80 11.24 8.38 17.27
C SER A 80 11.92 7.09 17.72
N ALA A 81 11.13 6.05 17.92
CA ALA A 81 11.65 4.70 18.14
C ALA A 81 11.69 3.95 16.80
N SER A 82 12.88 3.46 16.43
CA SER A 82 13.04 2.43 15.41
C SER A 82 12.26 1.20 15.88
N VAL A 83 11.16 0.87 15.20
CA VAL A 83 10.31 -0.26 15.59
C VAL A 83 10.95 -1.54 15.08
N SER A 84 11.66 -2.22 15.98
CA SER A 84 12.01 -3.64 15.82
C SER A 84 10.73 -4.47 15.74
N GLY A 85 10.64 -5.30 14.71
CA GLY A 85 9.44 -6.04 14.31
C GLY A 85 8.80 -6.85 15.44
N LYS A 86 7.51 -6.58 15.66
CA LYS A 86 6.52 -7.38 16.42
C LYS A 86 5.16 -6.67 16.56
N ALA A 87 5.07 -5.37 16.27
CA ALA A 87 3.89 -4.56 16.55
C ALA A 87 3.08 -4.20 15.29
N VAL A 88 1.76 -4.16 15.45
CA VAL A 88 0.88 -3.36 14.60
C VAL A 88 1.07 -1.89 14.99
N ARG A 89 1.50 -1.07 14.05
CA ARG A 89 1.64 0.37 14.20
C ARG A 89 0.54 1.07 13.42
N VAL A 90 -0.24 1.89 14.12
CA VAL A 90 -1.17 2.82 13.49
C VAL A 90 -0.37 4.03 13.04
N VAL A 91 -0.53 4.44 11.78
CA VAL A 91 0.16 5.59 11.18
C VAL A 91 -0.85 6.61 10.66
N ALA A 92 -0.48 7.89 10.70
CA ALA A 92 -1.22 8.92 10.02
C ALA A 92 -1.03 8.82 8.49
N ALA A 93 -1.99 9.35 7.73
CA ALA A 93 -1.87 9.42 6.29
C ALA A 93 -0.65 10.26 5.89
N GLY A 94 0.24 9.71 5.07
CA GLY A 94 1.47 10.37 4.64
C GLY A 94 2.63 10.27 5.64
N GLU A 95 2.43 9.67 6.82
CA GLU A 95 3.51 9.47 7.78
C GLU A 95 4.56 8.51 7.21
N ARG A 96 5.81 9.00 7.13
CA ARG A 96 6.95 8.24 6.63
C ARG A 96 7.47 7.28 7.71
N VAL A 97 7.55 6.01 7.35
CA VAL A 97 8.24 4.97 8.09
C VAL A 97 9.50 4.60 7.30
N GLN A 98 10.62 4.44 7.99
CA GLN A 98 11.90 4.10 7.38
C GLN A 98 12.35 2.71 7.85
N PRO A 99 12.07 1.63 7.09
CA PRO A 99 12.53 0.29 7.44
C PRO A 99 14.06 0.14 7.37
N LEU A 100 14.68 0.76 6.38
CA LEU A 100 16.13 0.75 6.13
C LEU A 100 16.59 2.16 5.75
N PRO A 101 17.87 2.51 5.96
CA PRO A 101 18.42 3.76 5.46
C PRO A 101 18.17 3.94 3.96
N GLY A 102 17.57 5.06 3.58
CA GLY A 102 17.21 5.36 2.19
C GLY A 102 15.95 4.67 1.66
N ALA A 103 15.28 3.83 2.45
CA ALA A 103 14.00 3.22 2.11
C ALA A 103 12.87 3.76 2.99
N GLU A 104 11.86 4.37 2.38
CA GLU A 104 10.68 4.94 3.03
C GLU A 104 9.41 4.23 2.57
N LEU A 105 8.48 4.03 3.50
CA LEU A 105 7.13 3.55 3.27
C LEU A 105 6.15 4.50 3.93
N TRP A 106 5.03 4.82 3.29
CA TRP A 106 3.95 5.57 3.91
C TRP A 106 2.59 5.12 3.38
N LEU A 107 1.59 5.17 4.25
CA LEU A 107 0.23 4.83 3.89
C LEU A 107 -0.54 6.12 3.58
N ALA A 108 -1.26 6.13 2.48
CA ALA A 108 -2.18 7.19 2.11
C ALA A 108 -3.51 6.57 1.65
N LYS A 109 -4.51 7.42 1.36
CA LYS A 109 -5.86 6.95 0.99
C LYS A 109 -5.87 6.16 -0.32
N ASP A 110 -4.93 6.45 -1.21
CA ASP A 110 -4.73 5.85 -2.53
C ASP A 110 -3.82 4.62 -2.51
N GLY A 111 -3.17 4.31 -1.38
CA GLY A 111 -2.43 3.06 -1.21
C GLY A 111 -1.19 3.16 -0.33
N GLU A 112 -0.37 2.12 -0.44
CA GLU A 112 1.00 2.12 0.09
C GLU A 112 1.89 2.82 -0.92
N HIS A 113 2.57 3.86 -0.47
CA HIS A 113 3.60 4.52 -1.25
C HIS A 113 4.96 4.16 -0.68
N TRP A 114 5.97 4.20 -1.54
CA TRP A 114 7.31 3.79 -1.20
C TRP A 114 8.35 4.57 -1.99
N SER A 115 9.53 4.70 -1.41
CA SER A 115 10.71 5.30 -2.04
C SER A 115 11.96 4.58 -1.55
N THR A 116 12.85 4.23 -2.46
CA THR A 116 14.12 3.55 -2.21
C THR A 116 15.20 4.15 -3.11
N PRO A 117 16.49 3.77 -2.95
CA PRO A 117 17.53 4.22 -3.87
C PRO A 117 17.30 3.74 -5.32
N ALA A 118 16.57 2.64 -5.52
CA ALA A 118 16.29 2.10 -6.84
C ALA A 118 15.07 2.74 -7.53
N GLY A 119 14.20 3.42 -6.78
CA GLY A 119 13.05 4.13 -7.35
C GLY A 119 11.96 4.46 -6.34
N SER A 120 10.78 4.83 -6.84
CA SER A 120 9.62 5.15 -6.02
C SER A 120 8.33 4.74 -6.73
N GLY A 121 7.25 4.52 -5.99
CA GLY A 121 5.95 4.22 -6.59
C GLY A 121 4.82 4.09 -5.59
N VAL A 122 3.69 3.60 -6.09
CA VAL A 122 2.47 3.35 -5.32
C VAL A 122 2.01 1.91 -5.56
N SER A 123 1.92 1.12 -4.49
CA SER A 123 1.17 -0.13 -4.49
C SER A 123 -0.28 0.21 -4.20
N LEU A 124 -1.13 0.09 -5.23
CA LEU A 124 -2.56 0.25 -5.04
C LEU A 124 -3.06 -0.85 -4.08
N PRO A 125 -3.96 -0.52 -3.16
CA PRO A 125 -4.67 -1.53 -2.40
C PRO A 125 -5.59 -2.19 -3.42
N GLU A 126 -5.17 -3.31 -4.01
CA GLU A 126 -5.69 -4.05 -5.18
C GLU A 126 -7.22 -4.00 -5.41
N GLU A 127 -7.84 -2.84 -5.68
CA GLU A 127 -9.22 -2.73 -6.14
C GLU A 127 -9.29 -3.04 -7.66
N SER A 128 -8.14 -3.32 -8.28
CA SER A 128 -7.96 -3.44 -9.72
C SER A 128 -7.73 -4.87 -10.24
N ARG A 129 -7.72 -5.90 -9.38
CA ARG A 129 -7.64 -7.32 -9.82
C ARG A 129 -8.74 -8.13 -9.13
N GLY A 130 -9.66 -8.67 -9.93
CA GLY A 130 -10.93 -9.23 -9.50
C GLY A 130 -10.88 -10.59 -8.80
N ALA A 131 -10.25 -10.69 -7.64
CA ALA A 131 -10.38 -11.84 -6.75
C ALA A 131 -10.96 -11.39 -5.40
N GLY A 132 -12.23 -11.70 -5.14
CA GLY A 132 -12.99 -11.25 -3.95
C GLY A 132 -12.62 -11.92 -2.62
N GLY A 133 -11.37 -12.40 -2.46
CA GLY A 133 -10.89 -13.11 -1.26
C GLY A 133 -9.81 -12.34 -0.49
N PRO A 134 -9.46 -12.79 0.73
CA PRO A 134 -8.29 -12.27 1.43
C PRO A 134 -7.03 -12.43 0.58
N ALA A 135 -6.25 -11.36 0.45
CA ALA A 135 -5.07 -11.32 -0.39
C ALA A 135 -3.91 -10.69 0.39
N VAL A 136 -2.71 -11.24 0.14
CA VAL A 136 -1.45 -10.67 0.61
C VAL A 136 -0.51 -10.54 -0.57
N THR A 137 0.01 -9.33 -0.80
CA THR A 137 0.98 -9.06 -1.86
C THR A 137 2.40 -9.13 -1.30
N LEU A 138 3.37 -9.33 -2.20
CA LEU A 138 4.79 -9.38 -1.88
C LEU A 138 5.56 -8.57 -2.93
N ARG A 139 6.35 -7.61 -2.44
CA ARG A 139 7.47 -6.98 -3.13
C ARG A 139 8.74 -7.37 -2.37
N LEU A 140 9.77 -7.70 -3.14
CA LEU A 140 11.12 -7.90 -2.63
C LEU A 140 12.02 -6.95 -3.38
N GLU A 141 12.80 -6.20 -2.62
CA GLU A 141 13.73 -5.21 -3.13
C GLU A 141 15.05 -5.29 -2.37
N GLU A 142 16.15 -5.25 -3.12
CA GLU A 142 17.48 -5.15 -2.55
C GLU A 142 17.78 -3.69 -2.23
N VAL A 143 18.05 -3.42 -0.94
CA VAL A 143 18.41 -2.09 -0.45
C VAL A 143 19.73 -2.22 0.28
N HIS A 144 20.82 -1.85 -0.40
CA HIS A 144 22.20 -2.09 0.04
C HIS A 144 22.50 -3.60 0.17
N ASP A 145 22.83 -4.09 1.37
CA ASP A 145 23.20 -5.49 1.66
C ASP A 145 22.04 -6.31 2.25
N ARG A 146 20.81 -5.80 2.15
CA ARG A 146 19.61 -6.37 2.78
C ARG A 146 18.45 -6.41 1.81
N PHE A 147 17.58 -7.40 2.01
CA PHE A 147 16.29 -7.43 1.34
C PHE A 147 15.23 -6.73 2.20
N LEU A 148 14.58 -5.73 1.61
CA LEU A 148 13.32 -5.18 2.07
C LEU A 148 12.19 -5.99 1.43
N LEU A 149 11.43 -6.67 2.28
CA LEU A 149 10.22 -7.40 1.90
C LEU A 149 9.03 -6.54 2.33
N SER A 150 8.12 -6.19 1.43
CA SER A 150 6.93 -5.41 1.77
C SER A 150 5.70 -5.89 1.01
N GLY A 151 4.52 -5.46 1.46
CA GLY A 151 3.30 -5.66 0.71
C GLY A 151 2.06 -5.27 1.49
N THR A 152 0.91 -5.49 0.88
CA THR A 152 -0.41 -5.16 1.42
C THR A 152 -1.15 -6.43 1.78
N TYR A 153 -1.83 -6.43 2.92
CA TYR A 153 -2.85 -7.40 3.28
C TYR A 153 -4.24 -6.76 3.20
N ARG A 154 -5.18 -7.48 2.59
CA ARG A 154 -6.62 -7.19 2.64
C ARG A 154 -7.36 -8.47 3.00
N GLY A 155 -8.38 -8.35 3.84
CA GLY A 155 -9.28 -9.46 4.16
C GLY A 155 -10.37 -9.03 5.14
N THR A 156 -11.23 -9.97 5.52
CA THR A 156 -12.33 -9.72 6.45
C THR A 156 -11.89 -9.66 7.92
N GLY A 157 -10.70 -10.17 8.24
CA GLY A 157 -10.11 -10.13 9.57
C GLY A 157 -9.08 -9.02 9.73
N GLN A 158 -8.91 -8.51 10.94
CA GLN A 158 -7.83 -7.57 11.26
C GLN A 158 -6.53 -8.35 11.47
N ALA A 159 -5.53 -8.11 10.62
CA ALA A 159 -4.20 -8.65 10.81
C ALA A 159 -3.55 -8.07 12.07
N ALA A 160 -3.00 -8.95 12.90
CA ALA A 160 -2.28 -8.61 14.11
C ALA A 160 -0.81 -9.05 14.08
N ARG A 161 -0.47 -10.01 13.21
CA ARG A 161 0.89 -10.51 13.03
C ARG A 161 1.14 -10.89 11.58
N ALA A 162 2.33 -10.56 11.08
CA ALA A 162 2.86 -11.06 9.81
C ALA A 162 4.08 -11.93 10.11
N GLU A 163 4.15 -13.08 9.46
CA GLU A 163 5.30 -13.98 9.51
C GLU A 163 5.83 -14.16 8.09
N VAL A 164 7.14 -14.02 7.95
CA VAL A 164 7.81 -14.05 6.66
C VAL A 164 8.86 -15.15 6.71
N GLU A 165 8.60 -16.21 5.96
CA GLU A 165 9.53 -17.31 5.77
C GLU A 165 10.41 -17.01 4.57
N THR A 166 11.72 -17.05 4.80
CA THR A 166 12.74 -16.85 3.76
C THR A 166 13.72 -18.01 3.77
N PRO A 167 14.55 -18.20 2.71
CA PRO A 167 15.61 -19.21 2.74
C PRO A 167 16.59 -19.05 3.91
N SER A 168 16.74 -17.83 4.43
CA SER A 168 17.61 -17.50 5.55
C SER A 168 16.96 -17.79 6.91
N GLY A 169 15.68 -18.19 6.94
CA GLY A 169 14.88 -18.44 8.14
C GLY A 169 13.60 -17.62 8.19
N THR A 170 12.89 -17.75 9.29
CA THR A 170 11.61 -17.07 9.52
C THR A 170 11.81 -15.80 10.33
N THR A 171 11.14 -14.72 9.92
CA THR A 171 11.18 -13.42 10.60
C THR A 171 9.79 -12.84 10.79
N ALA A 172 9.59 -12.07 11.85
CA ALA A 172 8.36 -11.34 12.08
C ALA A 172 8.31 -10.07 11.23
N GLY A 173 7.20 -9.84 10.54
CA GLY A 173 6.93 -8.59 9.87
C GLY A 173 6.37 -7.53 10.81
N THR A 174 6.64 -6.26 10.49
CA THR A 174 5.98 -5.10 11.09
C THR A 174 4.72 -4.79 10.29
N LEU A 175 3.59 -4.60 10.98
CA LEU A 175 2.32 -4.22 10.35
C LEU A 175 2.09 -2.71 10.52
N LEU A 176 1.70 -2.05 9.43
CA LEU A 176 1.28 -0.66 9.41
C LEU A 176 -0.20 -0.61 9.02
N THR A 177 -0.99 0.17 9.75
CA THR A 177 -2.40 0.42 9.42
C THR A 177 -2.69 1.91 9.44
N LEU A 178 -3.54 2.35 8.53
CA LEU A 178 -4.01 3.74 8.54
C LEU A 178 -5.02 3.93 9.68
N ALA A 179 -4.95 5.06 10.37
CA ALA A 179 -6.00 5.42 11.32
C ALA A 179 -7.39 5.45 10.63
N GLY A 180 -8.42 4.95 11.32
CA GLY A 180 -9.81 5.00 10.82
C GLY A 180 -10.30 3.76 10.07
N SER A 181 -9.66 2.60 10.25
CA SER A 181 -10.12 1.29 9.76
C SER A 181 -10.29 1.20 8.23
N PRO A 182 -9.19 1.30 7.47
CA PRO A 182 -9.23 1.33 6.00
C PRO A 182 -9.59 -0.01 5.34
N GLY A 183 -9.66 -1.11 6.09
CA GLY A 183 -9.94 -2.45 5.56
C GLY A 183 -8.74 -3.13 4.89
N TRP A 184 -7.55 -2.54 4.99
CA TRP A 184 -6.28 -3.11 4.54
C TRP A 184 -5.14 -2.70 5.48
N SER A 185 -3.99 -3.34 5.37
CA SER A 185 -2.78 -3.02 6.13
C SER A 185 -1.55 -3.26 5.26
N VAL A 186 -0.45 -2.59 5.56
CA VAL A 186 0.86 -2.85 4.95
C VAL A 186 1.66 -3.69 5.92
N TRP A 187 2.48 -4.57 5.39
CA TRP A 187 3.47 -5.28 6.17
C TRP A 187 4.85 -5.05 5.55
N TYR A 188 5.89 -5.06 6.38
CA TYR A 188 7.26 -5.12 5.89
C TYR A 188 8.14 -5.96 6.82
N ALA A 189 9.20 -6.54 6.26
CA ALA A 189 10.23 -7.26 6.99
C ALA A 189 11.59 -7.02 6.34
N ILE A 190 12.64 -7.22 7.13
CA ILE A 190 14.03 -7.09 6.67
C ILE A 190 14.68 -8.46 6.79
N ALA A 191 15.26 -8.93 5.69
CA ALA A 191 15.99 -10.19 5.63
C ALA A 191 17.46 -9.94 5.23
N PRO A 192 18.41 -10.77 5.68
CA PRO A 192 19.75 -10.77 5.12
C PRO A 192 19.70 -11.26 3.66
N GLU A 193 20.64 -10.81 2.84
CA GLU A 193 20.81 -11.33 1.49
C GLU A 193 21.22 -12.82 1.53
N PRO A 194 20.42 -13.76 0.99
CA PRO A 194 20.83 -15.15 0.89
C PRO A 194 22.02 -15.32 -0.06
N LYS A 195 23.09 -15.94 0.47
CA LYS A 195 24.39 -16.17 -0.19
C LYS A 195 24.34 -16.89 -1.55
N SER A 196 23.20 -17.48 -1.93
CA SER A 196 23.10 -18.40 -3.07
C SER A 196 21.85 -18.21 -3.93
N ALA A 197 21.07 -17.16 -3.71
CA ALA A 197 19.74 -17.08 -4.29
C ALA A 197 19.61 -15.85 -5.21
N GLY A 198 19.79 -16.08 -6.51
CA GLY A 198 19.41 -15.11 -7.53
C GLY A 198 17.89 -14.93 -7.63
N LYS A 199 17.39 -14.44 -8.77
CA LYS A 199 15.97 -14.06 -9.03
C LYS A 199 14.87 -15.10 -8.67
N ARG A 200 15.21 -16.33 -8.27
CA ARG A 200 14.26 -17.35 -7.79
C ARG A 200 13.78 -17.13 -6.35
N LEU A 201 14.27 -16.10 -5.65
CA LEU A 201 13.89 -15.78 -4.27
C LEU A 201 12.39 -15.59 -4.05
N PHE A 202 11.72 -14.92 -4.98
CA PHE A 202 10.27 -14.68 -4.88
C PHE A 202 9.46 -15.97 -4.72
N ALA A 203 9.87 -17.07 -5.35
CA ALA A 203 9.16 -18.35 -5.27
C ALA A 203 9.35 -19.05 -3.91
N THR A 204 10.40 -18.68 -3.18
CA THR A 204 10.78 -19.29 -1.89
C THR A 204 10.32 -18.48 -0.68
N VAL A 205 9.98 -17.20 -0.88
CA VAL A 205 9.45 -16.38 0.21
C VAL A 205 7.97 -16.70 0.41
N ARG A 206 7.57 -16.97 1.64
CA ARG A 206 6.18 -17.13 2.04
C ARG A 206 5.83 -16.13 3.12
N VAL A 207 4.66 -15.53 3.01
CA VAL A 207 4.12 -14.57 3.96
C VAL A 207 2.82 -15.15 4.50
N THR A 208 2.72 -15.26 5.81
CA THR A 208 1.49 -15.67 6.48
C THR A 208 1.00 -14.54 7.37
N MET A 209 -0.25 -14.16 7.18
CA MET A 209 -0.95 -13.15 7.98
C MET A 209 -1.78 -13.86 9.04
N TYR A 210 -1.73 -13.37 10.28
CA TYR A 210 -2.49 -13.93 11.40
C TYR A 210 -3.33 -12.85 12.08
N ASP A 211 -4.46 -13.28 12.66
CA ASP A 211 -5.25 -12.46 13.57
C ASP A 211 -4.64 -12.42 14.98
N ALA A 212 -5.27 -11.67 15.89
CA ALA A 212 -4.81 -11.52 17.28
C ALA A 212 -4.89 -12.83 18.09
N ARG A 213 -5.65 -13.83 17.64
CA ARG A 213 -5.78 -15.15 18.26
C ARG A 213 -4.80 -16.17 17.67
N GLY A 214 -4.03 -15.78 16.66
CA GLY A 214 -3.11 -16.65 15.94
C GLY A 214 -3.77 -17.50 14.85
N ALA A 215 -5.02 -17.21 14.47
CA ALA A 215 -5.65 -17.84 13.32
C ALA A 215 -5.06 -17.27 12.01
N VAL A 216 -4.85 -18.14 11.02
CA VAL A 216 -4.34 -17.73 9.70
C VAL A 216 -5.43 -16.99 8.94
N LEU A 217 -5.11 -15.78 8.48
CA LEU A 217 -5.98 -14.92 7.69
C LEU A 217 -5.74 -15.02 6.19
N ALA A 218 -4.47 -15.14 5.77
CA ALA A 218 -4.05 -15.28 4.38
C ALA A 218 -2.61 -15.78 4.28
N ARG A 219 -2.26 -16.36 3.13
CA ARG A 219 -0.87 -16.70 2.77
C ARG A 219 -0.53 -16.24 1.35
N SER A 220 0.71 -15.83 1.12
CA SER A 220 1.21 -15.52 -0.22
C SER A 220 1.41 -16.81 -1.02
N GLY A 221 0.89 -16.88 -2.24
CA GLY A 221 0.97 -18.05 -3.11
C GLY A 221 -0.28 -18.93 -3.15
N ASP A 222 -1.30 -18.62 -2.33
CA ASP A 222 -2.62 -19.28 -2.37
C ASP A 222 -3.56 -18.64 -3.44
N GLY A 223 -3.10 -17.58 -4.13
CA GLY A 223 -3.76 -17.00 -5.30
C GLY A 223 -3.16 -17.57 -6.58
N SER A 224 -3.87 -18.53 -7.18
CA SER A 224 -3.55 -19.11 -8.51
C SER A 224 -3.61 -18.09 -9.63
#